data_AF-A0A8S0PZM9-F1
#
_entry.id   AF-A0A8S0PZM9-F1
#
_cell.length_a   1.000
_cell.length_b   1.000
_cell.length_c   1.000
_cell.angle_alpha   90.00
_cell.angle_beta   90.00
_cell.angle_gamma   90.00
#
_symmetry.space_group_name_H-M   'P 1'
#
loop_
_entity.id
_entity.type
_entity.pdbx_description
1 polymer ?
#
loop_
_entity_poly.entity_id
_entity_poly.type
_entity_poly.pdbx_seq_one_letter_code
_entity_poly.pdbx_strand_id
1 'polypeptide(L)'
;MIGPLEASSVGSTTSWVLENKEHGQASATASLGMILLWDVDYGLAQIDEYIHSTNTHIIAGALLGVGILNCRVNKNCYLLADYVHNKESSIRIGAIMGLGIAYAGSQDKEISIILNSILEDSKESLDVIAFSAVSLGLVYLGSCSEYFAETISLTLKKRNASDLGEPLFCLLPLGLGLLYLGKQDNVNARATTLLETFNEKIGKYCYMTLISCAYAGTGDALKVQKFLHACEHLKNGEKYQGPAVLGIAMVAMAEELGLEMAIRSLEHLLQYGNHNIRTAVPLALGLLCISNPKVKVIDTLRRLSQDRDREVAMTAIIALGLIGAGTNNAKIAGCLRNLSTFYDTFPSLLFCVRIAQGLVHLGKGLLTLSPYHSERFLLSPTALAGLVILLHACLDLRDTILWMYPYVLYFIVLAIQPRMLMTVDQDLKPVSVPVRVGQAVGVVGRAGCPKTITGFRTLPTPVILSAGERAELATERYVPLSPILEGFVILKENPDYRDDQ
;
A
#
# COMPACT_ATOMS: atom_id res chain seq x y z
N MET A 1 -24.19 13.28 -13.94
CA MET A 1 -25.29 12.66 -13.17
C MET A 1 -25.20 11.16 -13.42
N ILE A 2 -24.66 10.43 -12.45
CA ILE A 2 -24.67 8.97 -12.45
C ILE A 2 -25.40 8.62 -11.15
N GLY A 3 -26.61 8.06 -11.29
CA GLY A 3 -27.43 7.62 -10.18
C GLY A 3 -26.79 6.45 -9.43
N PRO A 4 -27.34 6.07 -8.26
CA PRO A 4 -26.81 4.98 -7.45
C PRO A 4 -26.93 3.66 -8.22
N LEU A 5 -25.81 2.96 -8.39
CA LEU A 5 -25.78 1.55 -8.80
C LEU A 5 -26.29 0.72 -7.61
N GLU A 6 -27.59 0.46 -7.59
CA GLU A 6 -28.16 -0.63 -6.79
C GLU A 6 -27.80 -1.96 -7.44
N ALA A 7 -27.27 -2.87 -6.62
CA ALA A 7 -26.77 -4.19 -6.97
C ALA A 7 -27.91 -5.19 -7.24
N SER A 8 -28.72 -4.94 -8.27
CA SER A 8 -29.82 -5.83 -8.65
C SER A 8 -29.97 -5.98 -10.16
N SER A 9 -29.00 -6.61 -10.83
CA SER A 9 -29.20 -7.26 -12.14
C SER A 9 -28.08 -8.27 -12.46
N VAL A 10 -28.25 -9.47 -11.92
CA VAL A 10 -27.32 -10.64 -11.99
C VAL A 10 -27.24 -11.29 -13.39
N GLY A 11 -27.86 -10.71 -14.43
CA GLY A 11 -27.86 -11.28 -15.79
C GLY A 11 -26.79 -10.74 -16.75
N SER A 12 -26.14 -9.62 -16.43
CA SER A 12 -25.20 -8.91 -17.34
C SER A 12 -23.76 -8.85 -16.82
N THR A 13 -23.48 -9.46 -15.67
CA THR A 13 -22.18 -9.41 -15.00
C THR A 13 -21.15 -10.42 -15.54
N THR A 14 -21.52 -11.34 -16.44
CA THR A 14 -20.55 -12.30 -17.01
C THR A 14 -19.83 -11.77 -18.26
N SER A 15 -20.41 -10.82 -18.99
CA SER A 15 -19.84 -10.35 -20.26
C SER A 15 -18.52 -9.59 -20.07
N TRP A 16 -18.45 -8.68 -19.08
CA TRP A 16 -17.27 -7.81 -18.87
C TRP A 16 -16.04 -8.58 -18.39
N VAL A 17 -16.21 -9.68 -17.65
CA VAL A 17 -15.10 -10.55 -17.24
C VAL A 17 -14.57 -11.33 -18.44
N LEU A 18 -15.47 -11.84 -19.29
CA LEU A 18 -15.13 -12.64 -20.47
C LEU A 18 -14.54 -11.81 -21.62
N GLU A 19 -14.81 -10.50 -21.68
CA GLU A 19 -14.26 -9.57 -22.67
C GLU A 19 -12.73 -9.36 -22.52
N ASN A 20 -12.18 -9.59 -21.33
CA ASN A 20 -10.76 -9.45 -21.06
C ASN A 20 -9.97 -10.72 -21.43
N LYS A 21 -8.65 -10.59 -21.67
CA LYS A 21 -7.77 -11.72 -22.00
C LYS A 21 -6.95 -12.18 -20.78
N GLU A 22 -6.89 -13.49 -20.54
CA GLU A 22 -6.00 -14.18 -19.58
C GLU A 22 -5.81 -13.43 -18.25
N HIS A 23 -4.68 -12.75 -18.05
CA HIS A 23 -4.35 -11.99 -16.84
C HIS A 23 -5.35 -10.86 -16.54
N GLY A 24 -5.98 -10.28 -17.57
CA GLY A 24 -7.07 -9.32 -17.43
C GLY A 24 -8.34 -9.95 -16.86
N GLN A 25 -8.62 -11.23 -17.15
CA GLN A 25 -9.75 -11.95 -16.56
C GLN A 25 -9.52 -12.20 -15.07
N ALA A 26 -8.30 -12.59 -14.70
CA ALA A 26 -7.91 -12.75 -13.30
C ALA A 26 -8.00 -11.44 -12.51
N SER A 27 -7.58 -10.32 -13.12
CA SER A 27 -7.71 -9.01 -12.49
C SER A 27 -9.17 -8.58 -12.38
N ALA A 28 -9.99 -8.82 -13.40
CA ALA A 28 -11.41 -8.50 -13.39
C ALA A 28 -12.13 -9.25 -12.26
N THR A 29 -11.90 -10.55 -12.07
CA THR A 29 -12.54 -11.31 -10.99
C THR A 29 -12.03 -10.89 -9.61
N ALA A 30 -10.74 -10.62 -9.47
CA ALA A 30 -10.18 -10.07 -8.22
C ALA A 30 -10.77 -8.69 -7.85
N SER A 31 -11.14 -7.86 -8.83
CA SER A 31 -11.79 -6.57 -8.57
C SER A 31 -13.14 -6.69 -7.88
N LEU A 32 -13.86 -7.80 -8.11
CA LEU A 32 -15.13 -8.07 -7.42
C LEU A 32 -14.91 -8.18 -5.90
N GLY A 33 -13.81 -8.84 -5.49
CA GLY A 33 -13.38 -8.91 -4.10
C GLY A 33 -13.04 -7.53 -3.51
N MET A 34 -12.47 -6.63 -4.32
CA MET A 34 -12.19 -5.26 -3.89
C MET A 34 -13.45 -4.41 -3.72
N ILE A 35 -14.49 -4.65 -4.53
CA ILE A 35 -15.79 -3.95 -4.41
C ILE A 35 -16.51 -4.36 -3.11
N LEU A 36 -16.43 -5.64 -2.76
CA LEU A 36 -17.09 -6.26 -1.61
C LEU A 36 -16.20 -6.28 -0.35
N LEU A 37 -15.26 -5.35 -0.26
CA LEU A 37 -14.27 -5.30 0.83
C LEU A 37 -14.95 -5.37 2.21
N TRP A 38 -14.48 -6.29 3.06
CA TRP A 38 -14.96 -6.53 4.43
C TRP A 38 -16.38 -7.12 4.59
N ASP A 39 -17.10 -7.37 3.49
CA ASP A 39 -18.36 -8.13 3.53
C ASP A 39 -18.10 -9.62 3.24
N VAL A 40 -17.87 -10.37 4.31
CA VAL A 40 -17.52 -11.80 4.20
C VAL A 40 -18.72 -12.64 3.79
N ASP A 41 -19.91 -12.33 4.31
CA ASP A 41 -21.05 -13.24 4.20
C ASP A 41 -21.72 -13.11 2.81
N TYR A 42 -21.86 -11.88 2.29
CA TYR A 42 -22.37 -11.67 0.93
C TYR A 42 -21.26 -11.82 -0.13
N GLY A 43 -20.03 -11.42 0.20
CA GLY A 43 -18.90 -11.49 -0.71
C GLY A 43 -18.52 -12.90 -1.12
N LEU A 44 -18.49 -13.85 -0.18
CA LEU A 44 -18.19 -15.26 -0.48
C LEU A 44 -19.21 -15.86 -1.45
N ALA A 45 -20.51 -15.64 -1.22
CA ALA A 45 -21.57 -16.15 -2.09
C ALA A 45 -21.44 -15.67 -3.54
N GLN A 46 -21.01 -14.42 -3.76
CA GLN A 46 -20.79 -13.88 -5.10
C GLN A 46 -19.52 -14.43 -5.77
N ILE A 47 -18.47 -14.71 -5.01
CA ILE A 47 -17.22 -15.23 -5.56
C ILE A 47 -17.32 -16.73 -5.85
N ASP A 48 -18.10 -17.49 -5.07
CA ASP A 48 -18.30 -18.93 -5.23
C ASP A 48 -18.79 -19.30 -6.65
N GLU A 49 -19.63 -18.47 -7.28
CA GLU A 49 -20.06 -18.66 -8.68
C GLU A 49 -18.90 -18.70 -9.67
N TYR A 50 -17.83 -17.92 -9.42
CA TYR A 50 -16.66 -17.83 -10.28
C TYR A 50 -15.62 -18.93 -10.01
N ILE A 51 -15.60 -19.49 -8.79
CA ILE A 51 -14.73 -20.63 -8.42
C ILE A 51 -15.07 -21.88 -9.24
N HIS A 52 -16.34 -22.05 -9.61
CA HIS A 52 -16.80 -23.19 -10.42
C HIS A 52 -16.64 -23.02 -11.93
N SER A 53 -16.04 -21.92 -12.41
CA SER A 53 -15.84 -21.68 -13.83
C SER A 53 -14.73 -22.57 -14.44
N THR A 54 -14.76 -22.80 -15.76
CA THR A 54 -13.78 -23.66 -16.45
C THR A 54 -12.43 -22.98 -16.71
N ASN A 55 -12.35 -21.66 -16.57
CA ASN A 55 -11.14 -20.90 -16.90
C ASN A 55 -10.23 -20.74 -15.68
N THR A 56 -9.00 -21.19 -15.83
CA THR A 56 -7.98 -21.25 -14.77
C THR A 56 -7.58 -19.87 -14.24
N HIS A 57 -7.55 -18.86 -15.11
CA HIS A 57 -7.32 -17.46 -14.72
C HIS A 57 -8.48 -16.86 -13.92
N ILE A 58 -9.72 -17.26 -14.20
CA ILE A 58 -10.90 -16.79 -13.46
C ILE A 58 -10.87 -17.37 -12.05
N ILE A 59 -10.60 -18.68 -11.92
CA ILE A 59 -10.43 -19.36 -10.62
C ILE A 59 -9.29 -18.70 -9.82
N ALA A 60 -8.15 -18.44 -10.45
CA ALA A 60 -7.02 -17.77 -9.79
C ALA A 60 -7.40 -16.38 -9.24
N GLY A 61 -8.13 -15.58 -10.01
CA GLY A 61 -8.60 -14.27 -9.55
C GLY A 61 -9.74 -14.33 -8.53
N ALA A 62 -10.58 -15.38 -8.57
CA ALA A 62 -11.60 -15.62 -7.55
C ALA A 62 -10.96 -15.95 -6.18
N LEU A 63 -9.97 -16.85 -6.14
CA LEU A 63 -9.23 -17.19 -4.92
C LEU A 63 -8.51 -15.98 -4.31
N LEU A 64 -7.91 -15.15 -5.16
CA LEU A 64 -7.32 -13.88 -4.77
C LEU A 64 -8.38 -12.93 -4.19
N GLY A 65 -9.54 -12.84 -4.86
CA GLY A 65 -10.70 -12.07 -4.41
C GLY A 65 -11.17 -12.50 -3.01
N VAL A 66 -11.24 -13.80 -2.72
CA VAL A 66 -11.55 -14.32 -1.37
C VAL A 66 -10.54 -13.83 -0.33
N GLY A 67 -9.25 -13.78 -0.68
CA GLY A 67 -8.23 -13.21 0.19
C GLY A 67 -8.40 -11.71 0.45
N ILE A 68 -8.80 -10.95 -0.58
CA ILE A 68 -9.11 -9.51 -0.47
C ILE A 68 -10.31 -9.27 0.45
N LEU A 69 -11.39 -10.05 0.33
CA LEU A 69 -12.58 -9.91 1.17
C LEU A 69 -12.24 -10.03 2.66
N ASN A 70 -11.40 -11.01 2.99
CA ASN A 70 -11.04 -11.37 4.36
C ASN A 70 -9.87 -10.55 4.92
N CYS A 71 -9.44 -9.48 4.25
CA CYS A 71 -8.45 -8.56 4.79
C CYS A 71 -8.86 -8.03 6.17
N ARG A 72 -8.06 -8.32 7.21
CA ARG A 72 -8.26 -7.87 8.61
C ARG A 72 -9.48 -8.45 9.33
N VAL A 73 -10.30 -9.24 8.66
CA VAL A 73 -11.44 -9.94 9.24
C VAL A 73 -11.00 -11.40 9.35
N ASN A 74 -10.29 -11.75 10.42
CA ASN A 74 -9.68 -13.07 10.65
C ASN A 74 -10.76 -14.16 10.89
N LYS A 75 -11.64 -14.42 9.92
CA LYS A 75 -12.48 -15.62 9.83
C LYS A 75 -11.70 -16.70 9.07
N ASN A 76 -11.76 -17.95 9.52
CA ASN A 76 -10.92 -19.06 9.08
C ASN A 76 -11.00 -19.32 7.55
N CYS A 77 -9.99 -18.87 6.80
CA CYS A 77 -9.86 -19.08 5.35
C CYS A 77 -9.24 -20.45 5.02
N TYR A 78 -9.80 -21.54 5.53
CA TYR A 78 -9.26 -22.89 5.25
C TYR A 78 -9.41 -23.29 3.78
N LEU A 79 -10.42 -22.75 3.09
CA LEU A 79 -10.70 -23.01 1.68
C LEU A 79 -9.48 -22.71 0.78
N LEU A 80 -8.70 -21.67 1.08
CA LEU A 80 -7.55 -21.28 0.26
C LEU A 80 -6.37 -22.25 0.39
N ALA A 81 -6.24 -22.95 1.52
CA ALA A 81 -5.14 -23.89 1.76
C ALA A 81 -5.20 -25.10 0.83
N ASP A 82 -6.41 -25.56 0.48
CA ASP A 82 -6.61 -26.73 -0.38
C ASP A 82 -6.19 -26.47 -1.84
N TYR A 83 -6.26 -25.22 -2.32
CA TYR A 83 -5.90 -24.86 -3.69
C TYR A 83 -4.40 -24.63 -3.92
N VAL A 84 -3.59 -24.62 -2.86
CA VAL A 84 -2.13 -24.38 -2.94
C VAL A 84 -1.40 -25.52 -3.65
N HIS A 85 -1.86 -26.76 -3.50
CA HIS A 85 -1.21 -27.94 -4.09
C HIS A 85 -1.65 -28.26 -5.53
N ASN A 86 -2.44 -27.38 -6.17
CA ASN A 86 -2.88 -27.62 -7.55
C ASN A 86 -1.73 -27.56 -8.56
N LYS A 87 -1.91 -28.29 -9.67
CA LYS A 87 -0.88 -28.48 -10.73
C LYS A 87 -0.60 -27.21 -11.53
N GLU A 88 -1.51 -26.25 -11.53
CA GLU A 88 -1.41 -25.04 -12.33
C GLU A 88 -0.80 -23.86 -11.58
N SER A 89 0.20 -23.22 -12.19
CA SER A 89 0.94 -22.09 -11.62
C SER A 89 0.02 -20.89 -11.30
N SER A 90 -0.93 -20.57 -12.17
CA SER A 90 -1.81 -19.39 -12.00
C SER A 90 -2.73 -19.51 -10.78
N ILE A 91 -3.36 -20.66 -10.60
CA ILE A 91 -4.25 -20.94 -9.45
C ILE A 91 -3.44 -20.90 -8.16
N ARG A 92 -2.24 -21.49 -8.17
CA ARG A 92 -1.33 -21.48 -7.03
C ARG A 92 -0.91 -20.07 -6.63
N ILE A 93 -0.56 -19.21 -7.59
CA ILE A 93 -0.22 -17.80 -7.32
C ILE A 93 -1.42 -17.07 -6.70
N GLY A 94 -2.63 -17.26 -7.25
CA GLY A 94 -3.85 -16.67 -6.69
C GLY A 94 -4.11 -17.08 -5.23
N ALA A 95 -3.94 -18.37 -4.92
CA ALA A 95 -4.09 -18.89 -3.56
C ALA A 95 -3.02 -18.38 -2.59
N ILE A 96 -1.74 -18.40 -2.99
CA ILE A 96 -0.61 -17.91 -2.18
C ILE A 96 -0.77 -16.43 -1.86
N MET A 97 -1.16 -15.63 -2.87
CA MET A 97 -1.34 -14.20 -2.68
C MET A 97 -2.58 -13.89 -1.83
N GLY A 98 -3.69 -14.61 -2.06
CA GLY A 98 -4.89 -14.51 -1.24
C GLY A 98 -4.64 -14.84 0.24
N LEU A 99 -3.90 -15.92 0.52
CA LEU A 99 -3.47 -16.28 1.87
C LEU A 99 -2.56 -15.22 2.51
N GLY A 100 -1.58 -14.72 1.77
CA GLY A 100 -0.66 -13.70 2.25
C GLY A 100 -1.35 -12.38 2.61
N ILE A 101 -2.37 -12.00 1.84
CA ILE A 101 -3.16 -10.79 2.09
C ILE A 101 -4.13 -11.01 3.28
N ALA A 102 -4.83 -12.14 3.34
CA ALA A 102 -5.79 -12.44 4.40
C ALA A 102 -5.13 -12.55 5.78
N TYR A 103 -3.95 -13.19 5.85
CA TYR A 103 -3.22 -13.45 7.10
C TYR A 103 -2.05 -12.49 7.34
N ALA A 104 -2.07 -11.31 6.73
CA ALA A 104 -1.04 -10.30 6.92
C ALA A 104 -0.94 -9.88 8.40
N GLY A 105 0.18 -10.19 9.05
CA GLY A 105 0.45 -9.87 10.45
C GLY A 105 -0.16 -10.82 11.50
N SER A 106 -0.88 -11.88 11.10
CA SER A 106 -1.50 -12.84 12.04
C SER A 106 -0.48 -13.82 12.67
N GLN A 107 0.70 -14.01 12.06
CA GLN A 107 1.76 -14.92 12.53
C GLN A 107 1.35 -16.40 12.68
N ASP A 108 0.40 -16.86 11.87
CA ASP A 108 -0.09 -18.24 11.95
C ASP A 108 0.94 -19.26 11.43
N LYS A 109 1.24 -20.26 12.27
CA LYS A 109 2.28 -21.27 12.01
C LYS A 109 1.90 -22.23 10.89
N GLU A 110 0.65 -22.65 10.80
CA GLU A 110 0.19 -23.66 9.84
C GLU A 110 0.35 -23.19 8.39
N ILE A 111 -0.09 -21.96 8.11
CA ILE A 111 0.01 -21.33 6.78
C ILE A 111 1.47 -21.16 6.38
N SER A 112 2.31 -20.83 7.35
CA SER A 112 3.72 -20.65 7.08
C SER A 112 4.47 -21.94 6.76
N ILE A 113 4.05 -23.07 7.32
CA ILE A 113 4.60 -24.38 6.97
C ILE A 113 4.21 -24.74 5.54
N ILE A 114 2.95 -24.49 5.16
CA ILE A 114 2.45 -24.71 3.80
C ILE A 114 3.26 -23.86 2.80
N LEU A 115 3.42 -22.56 3.07
CA LEU A 115 4.17 -21.66 2.19
C LEU A 115 5.67 -21.98 2.13
N ASN A 116 6.27 -22.45 3.23
CA ASN A 116 7.67 -22.86 3.24
C ASN A 116 7.92 -24.10 2.37
N SER A 117 7.00 -25.06 2.39
CA SER A 117 7.15 -26.28 1.58
C SER A 117 7.30 -25.95 0.08
N ILE A 118 6.56 -24.94 -0.39
CA ILE A 118 6.63 -24.41 -1.76
C ILE A 118 7.97 -23.72 -2.03
N LEU A 119 8.54 -23.04 -1.01
CA LEU A 119 9.82 -22.34 -1.15
C LEU A 119 11.01 -23.31 -1.23
N GLU A 120 10.91 -24.47 -0.58
CA GLU A 120 11.93 -25.52 -0.61
C GLU A 120 11.97 -26.27 -1.95
N ASP A 121 10.82 -26.37 -2.63
CA ASP A 121 10.68 -26.99 -3.94
C ASP A 121 11.32 -26.16 -5.07
N SER A 122 12.57 -26.47 -5.39
CA SER A 122 13.36 -25.75 -6.41
C SER A 122 12.98 -26.04 -7.87
N LYS A 123 11.86 -26.74 -8.11
CA LYS A 123 11.40 -27.12 -9.47
C LYS A 123 10.33 -26.18 -10.04
N GLU A 124 9.89 -25.21 -9.25
CA GLU A 124 8.76 -24.35 -9.59
C GLU A 124 9.17 -23.08 -10.35
N SER A 125 8.20 -22.44 -11.01
CA SER A 125 8.40 -21.18 -11.75
C SER A 125 8.84 -20.06 -10.80
N LEU A 126 9.66 -19.14 -11.32
CA LEU A 126 10.22 -18.02 -10.54
C LEU A 126 9.12 -17.15 -9.91
N ASP A 127 7.99 -17.02 -10.59
CA ASP A 127 6.78 -16.32 -10.17
C ASP A 127 6.21 -16.87 -8.86
N VAL A 128 6.01 -18.19 -8.80
CA VAL A 128 5.43 -18.85 -7.61
C VAL A 128 6.37 -18.65 -6.42
N ILE A 129 7.67 -18.81 -6.62
CA ILE A 129 8.66 -18.63 -5.54
C ILE A 129 8.69 -17.18 -5.07
N ALA A 130 8.63 -16.21 -5.98
CA ALA A 130 8.63 -14.79 -5.64
C ALA A 130 7.38 -14.39 -4.84
N PHE A 131 6.19 -14.83 -5.27
CA PHE A 131 4.95 -14.56 -4.53
C PHE A 131 4.87 -15.32 -3.20
N SER A 132 5.39 -16.55 -3.12
CA SER A 132 5.53 -17.28 -1.85
C SER A 132 6.43 -16.53 -0.86
N ALA A 133 7.57 -16.01 -1.31
CA ALA A 133 8.48 -15.25 -0.47
C ALA A 133 7.84 -13.95 0.06
N VAL A 134 7.09 -13.23 -0.78
CA VAL A 134 6.38 -12.01 -0.38
C VAL A 134 5.24 -12.34 0.58
N SER A 135 4.42 -13.36 0.30
CA SER A 135 3.33 -13.78 1.18
C SER A 135 3.84 -14.24 2.55
N LEU A 136 4.95 -14.99 2.60
CA LEU A 136 5.64 -15.32 3.86
C LEU A 136 6.09 -14.08 4.62
N GLY A 137 6.67 -13.11 3.90
CA GLY A 137 7.07 -11.82 4.47
C GLY A 137 5.90 -11.01 5.03
N LEU A 138 4.73 -11.07 4.39
CA LEU A 138 3.50 -10.42 4.86
C LEU A 138 2.90 -11.08 6.10
N VAL A 139 2.89 -12.42 6.18
CA VAL A 139 2.38 -13.16 7.34
C VAL A 139 3.27 -12.91 8.58
N TYR A 140 4.59 -12.90 8.41
CA TYR A 140 5.57 -12.72 9.49
C TYR A 140 6.19 -11.32 9.53
N LEU A 141 5.36 -10.32 9.30
CA LEU A 141 5.80 -8.95 9.33
C LEU A 141 6.41 -8.57 10.70
N GLY A 142 7.68 -8.17 10.70
CA GLY A 142 8.39 -7.73 11.91
C GLY A 142 8.65 -8.81 12.97
N SER A 143 8.42 -10.10 12.69
CA SER A 143 8.67 -11.18 13.67
C SER A 143 10.17 -11.51 13.80
N CYS A 144 10.99 -11.24 12.76
CA CYS A 144 12.41 -11.59 12.69
C CYS A 144 12.70 -13.07 12.96
N SER A 145 11.92 -13.97 12.34
CA SER A 145 12.19 -15.40 12.43
C SER A 145 13.41 -15.78 11.60
N GLU A 146 14.44 -16.31 12.26
CA GLU A 146 15.71 -16.63 11.60
C GLU A 146 15.56 -17.74 10.57
N TYR A 147 14.71 -18.73 10.86
CA TYR A 147 14.39 -19.86 10.00
C TYR A 147 13.92 -19.42 8.60
N PHE A 148 12.88 -18.58 8.54
CA PHE A 148 12.31 -18.12 7.26
C PHE A 148 13.28 -17.24 6.48
N ALA A 149 14.02 -16.39 7.19
CA ALA A 149 15.04 -15.57 6.56
C ALA A 149 16.22 -16.40 6.03
N GLU A 150 16.54 -17.56 6.62
CA GLU A 150 17.51 -18.52 6.06
C GLU A 150 16.96 -19.20 4.83
N THR A 151 15.70 -19.67 4.83
CA THR A 151 15.08 -20.31 3.67
C THR A 151 15.04 -19.36 2.47
N ILE A 152 14.65 -18.08 2.67
CA ILE A 152 14.67 -17.06 1.61
C ILE A 152 16.11 -16.72 1.17
N SER A 153 17.06 -16.72 2.10
CA SER A 153 18.48 -16.50 1.73
C SER A 153 19.04 -17.66 0.92
N LEU A 154 18.66 -18.90 1.22
CA LEU A 154 19.04 -20.08 0.46
C LEU A 154 18.44 -20.08 -0.94
N THR A 155 17.18 -19.64 -1.10
CA THR A 155 16.58 -19.49 -2.44
C THR A 155 17.22 -18.37 -3.25
N LEU A 156 17.64 -17.28 -2.62
CA LEU A 156 18.45 -16.23 -3.26
C LEU A 156 19.81 -16.78 -3.75
N LYS A 157 20.49 -17.63 -2.96
CA LYS A 157 21.81 -18.18 -3.31
C LYS A 157 21.77 -19.11 -4.52
N LYS A 158 20.65 -19.78 -4.76
CA LYS A 158 20.48 -20.70 -5.88
C LYS A 158 20.33 -19.99 -7.24
N ARG A 159 20.16 -18.67 -7.28
CA ARG A 159 19.88 -17.89 -8.50
C ARG A 159 21.12 -17.16 -9.07
N ASN A 160 21.15 -17.01 -10.39
CA ASN A 160 22.30 -16.46 -11.12
C ASN A 160 22.11 -14.97 -11.50
N ALA A 161 23.20 -14.30 -11.89
CA ALA A 161 23.21 -12.87 -12.24
C ALA A 161 22.36 -12.48 -13.46
N SER A 162 21.93 -13.45 -14.28
CA SER A 162 20.99 -13.27 -15.40
C SER A 162 19.58 -12.89 -14.95
N ASP A 163 19.20 -13.28 -13.73
CA ASP A 163 17.82 -13.18 -13.23
C ASP A 163 17.52 -11.76 -12.71
N LEU A 164 18.54 -10.91 -12.57
CA LEU A 164 18.40 -9.46 -12.31
C LEU A 164 17.64 -8.72 -13.42
N GLY A 165 17.57 -9.32 -14.61
CA GLY A 165 16.79 -8.81 -15.74
C GLY A 165 15.28 -8.92 -15.49
N GLU A 166 14.85 -9.93 -14.73
CA GLU A 166 13.43 -10.24 -14.58
C GLU A 166 12.76 -9.39 -13.50
N PRO A 167 11.57 -8.83 -13.76
CA PRO A 167 10.89 -7.91 -12.85
C PRO A 167 10.51 -8.55 -11.51
N LEU A 168 10.33 -9.88 -11.48
CA LEU A 168 9.95 -10.63 -10.29
C LEU A 168 11.12 -10.82 -9.31
N PHE A 169 12.37 -10.63 -9.76
CA PHE A 169 13.52 -10.67 -8.87
C PHE A 169 13.44 -9.58 -7.79
N CYS A 170 12.85 -8.43 -8.09
CA CYS A 170 12.68 -7.32 -7.13
C CYS A 170 11.82 -7.71 -5.91
N LEU A 171 10.88 -8.65 -6.07
CA LEU A 171 9.95 -9.05 -5.02
C LEU A 171 10.57 -10.01 -3.98
N LEU A 172 11.60 -10.76 -4.35
CA LEU A 172 12.17 -11.79 -3.48
C LEU A 172 13.05 -11.21 -2.34
N PRO A 173 13.97 -10.26 -2.60
CA PRO A 173 14.65 -9.49 -1.56
C PRO A 173 13.68 -8.67 -0.70
N LEU A 174 12.57 -8.23 -1.29
CA LEU A 174 11.53 -7.53 -0.55
C LEU A 174 10.85 -8.43 0.48
N GLY A 175 10.53 -9.68 0.13
CA GLY A 175 9.99 -10.65 1.09
C GLY A 175 10.89 -10.80 2.33
N LEU A 176 12.21 -10.80 2.14
CA LEU A 176 13.17 -10.78 3.24
C LEU A 176 13.15 -9.44 4.00
N GLY A 177 13.08 -8.30 3.30
CA GLY A 177 12.95 -6.98 3.92
C GLY A 177 11.70 -6.83 4.80
N LEU A 178 10.57 -7.40 4.39
CA LEU A 178 9.30 -7.36 5.13
C LEU A 178 9.37 -8.12 6.48
N LEU A 179 10.14 -9.21 6.56
CA LEU A 179 10.40 -9.92 7.84
C LEU A 179 11.13 -9.04 8.87
N TYR A 180 11.93 -8.08 8.39
CA TYR A 180 12.74 -7.17 9.21
C TYR A 180 12.14 -5.77 9.37
N LEU A 181 10.90 -5.55 8.92
CA LEU A 181 10.27 -4.24 8.98
C LEU A 181 10.21 -3.72 10.44
N GLY A 182 10.78 -2.53 10.67
CA GLY A 182 10.71 -1.83 11.96
C GLY A 182 11.64 -2.35 13.07
N LYS A 183 12.56 -3.29 12.77
CA LYS A 183 13.56 -3.77 13.75
C LYS A 183 14.96 -3.29 13.37
N GLN A 184 15.53 -2.39 14.18
CA GLN A 184 16.80 -1.71 13.90
C GLN A 184 18.04 -2.56 14.22
N ASP A 185 18.00 -3.33 15.31
CA ASP A 185 19.21 -3.89 15.95
C ASP A 185 19.76 -5.16 15.27
N ASN A 186 18.90 -6.10 14.87
CA ASN A 186 19.32 -7.39 14.29
C ASN A 186 19.68 -7.31 12.80
N VAL A 187 19.37 -6.18 12.18
CA VAL A 187 19.42 -6.01 10.72
C VAL A 187 20.84 -5.75 10.26
N ASN A 188 21.64 -4.98 11.00
CA ASN A 188 22.99 -4.63 10.57
C ASN A 188 23.88 -5.89 10.41
N ALA A 189 23.81 -6.83 11.37
CA ALA A 189 24.57 -8.08 11.33
C ALA A 189 24.14 -8.98 10.17
N ARG A 190 22.83 -9.03 9.84
CA ARG A 190 22.35 -9.85 8.74
C ARG A 190 22.57 -9.21 7.38
N ALA A 191 22.41 -7.88 7.28
CA ALA A 191 22.71 -7.10 6.10
C ALA A 191 24.17 -7.29 5.65
N THR A 192 25.11 -7.30 6.61
CA THR A 192 26.53 -7.57 6.33
C THR A 192 26.77 -9.01 5.88
N THR A 193 26.15 -10.00 6.55
CA THR A 193 26.28 -11.41 6.09
C THR A 193 25.71 -11.63 4.69
N LEU A 194 24.62 -10.95 4.32
CA LEU A 194 24.05 -11.06 2.97
C LEU A 194 24.96 -10.41 1.93
N LEU A 195 25.57 -9.25 2.22
CA LEU A 195 26.57 -8.62 1.33
C LEU A 195 27.77 -9.54 1.04
N GLU A 196 28.24 -10.27 2.04
CA GLU A 196 29.41 -11.16 1.92
C GLU A 196 29.13 -12.46 1.16
N THR A 197 27.86 -12.88 1.09
CA THR A 197 27.52 -14.20 0.52
C THR A 197 26.99 -14.15 -0.92
N PHE A 198 26.71 -12.97 -1.47
CA PHE A 198 26.12 -12.82 -2.81
C PHE A 198 27.07 -12.14 -3.80
N ASN A 199 26.81 -12.33 -5.11
CA ASN A 199 27.43 -11.54 -6.17
C ASN A 199 27.27 -10.04 -5.89
N GLU A 200 28.30 -9.23 -6.16
CA GLU A 200 28.36 -7.81 -5.74
C GLU A 200 27.12 -6.98 -6.09
N LYS A 201 26.46 -7.23 -7.23
CA LYS A 201 25.28 -6.45 -7.68
C LYS A 201 23.98 -6.87 -6.98
N ILE A 202 23.76 -8.17 -6.83
CA ILE A 202 22.59 -8.72 -6.13
C ILE A 202 22.69 -8.41 -4.64
N GLY A 203 23.89 -8.61 -4.06
CA GLY A 203 24.15 -8.29 -2.66
C GLY A 203 23.86 -6.83 -2.34
N LYS A 204 24.30 -5.89 -3.19
CA LYS A 204 23.99 -4.46 -3.03
C LYS A 204 22.49 -4.17 -3.13
N TYR A 205 21.76 -4.80 -4.06
CA TYR A 205 20.30 -4.64 -4.17
C TYR A 205 19.59 -5.12 -2.90
N CYS A 206 19.86 -6.36 -2.47
CA CYS A 206 19.28 -6.95 -1.27
C CYS A 206 19.62 -6.16 -0.01
N TYR A 207 20.85 -5.65 0.08
CA TYR A 207 21.29 -4.81 1.17
C TYR A 207 20.51 -3.50 1.26
N MET A 208 20.31 -2.82 0.13
CA MET A 208 19.56 -1.58 0.09
C MET A 208 18.08 -1.79 0.43
N THR A 209 17.44 -2.84 -0.10
CA THR A 209 16.03 -3.17 0.22
C THR A 209 15.85 -3.57 1.68
N LEU A 210 16.81 -4.29 2.26
CA LEU A 210 16.73 -4.74 3.64
C LEU A 210 16.90 -3.57 4.61
N ILE A 211 17.88 -2.68 4.37
CA ILE A 211 18.08 -1.51 5.22
C ILE A 211 16.92 -0.53 5.07
N SER A 212 16.38 -0.33 3.87
CA SER A 212 15.23 0.56 3.70
C SER A 212 14.00 0.07 4.48
N CYS A 213 13.72 -1.23 4.48
CA CYS A 213 12.64 -1.82 5.28
C CYS A 213 12.91 -1.77 6.78
N ALA A 214 14.14 -2.04 7.22
CA ALA A 214 14.47 -2.07 8.65
C ALA A 214 14.39 -0.69 9.33
N TYR A 215 14.86 0.36 8.62
CA TYR A 215 14.88 1.73 9.13
C TYR A 215 13.62 2.52 8.74
N ALA A 216 12.58 1.86 8.23
CA ALA A 216 11.34 2.52 7.87
C ALA A 216 10.70 3.19 9.09
N GLY A 217 10.36 4.48 8.97
CA GLY A 217 9.69 5.24 10.05
C GLY A 217 10.56 5.62 11.25
N THR A 218 11.90 5.55 11.12
CA THR A 218 12.83 5.84 12.23
C THR A 218 13.36 7.28 12.25
N GLY A 219 13.37 7.97 11.09
CA GLY A 219 13.88 9.34 10.99
C GLY A 219 15.41 9.49 11.02
N ASP A 220 16.18 8.39 10.95
CA ASP A 220 17.64 8.44 11.06
C ASP A 220 18.33 9.16 9.87
N ALA A 221 18.76 10.40 10.11
CA ALA A 221 19.43 11.24 9.11
C ALA A 221 20.74 10.61 8.56
N LEU A 222 21.48 9.86 9.39
CA LEU A 222 22.71 9.20 8.96
C LEU A 222 22.45 8.12 7.91
N LYS A 223 21.32 7.41 8.01
CA LYS A 223 20.95 6.38 7.03
C LYS A 223 20.47 7.04 5.73
N VAL A 224 19.73 8.13 5.83
CA VAL A 224 19.37 8.95 4.66
C VAL A 224 20.61 9.46 3.92
N GLN A 225 21.62 9.96 4.64
CA GLN A 225 22.90 10.37 4.04
C GLN A 225 23.63 9.21 3.36
N LYS A 226 23.64 8.01 3.96
CA LYS A 226 24.22 6.81 3.34
C LYS A 226 23.53 6.45 2.03
N PHE A 227 22.20 6.53 1.98
CA PHE A 227 21.44 6.32 0.73
C PHE A 227 21.74 7.39 -0.32
N LEU A 228 21.83 8.66 0.08
CA LEU A 228 22.18 9.76 -0.83
C LEU A 228 23.59 9.57 -1.41
N HIS A 229 24.59 9.25 -0.59
CA HIS A 229 25.94 8.95 -1.07
C HIS A 229 25.97 7.75 -2.03
N ALA A 230 25.17 6.72 -1.76
CA ALA A 230 25.05 5.58 -2.67
C ALA A 230 24.42 5.96 -4.02
N CYS A 231 23.53 6.96 -4.05
CA CYS A 231 22.95 7.48 -5.28
C CYS A 231 23.92 8.42 -6.05
N GLU A 232 24.73 9.22 -5.36
CA GLU A 232 25.62 10.21 -5.98
C GLU A 232 26.91 9.61 -6.60
N HIS A 233 27.49 8.59 -5.97
CA HIS A 233 28.81 8.08 -6.37
C HIS A 233 28.81 7.08 -7.54
N LEU A 234 27.64 6.60 -8.00
CA LEU A 234 27.55 5.50 -8.96
C LEU A 234 27.05 5.99 -10.34
N LYS A 235 28.01 6.33 -11.20
CA LYS A 235 27.81 6.74 -12.61
C LYS A 235 27.22 5.63 -13.49
N ASN A 236 27.20 4.38 -13.03
CA ASN A 236 26.60 3.26 -13.74
C ASN A 236 25.16 3.11 -13.25
N GLY A 237 24.17 3.31 -14.13
CA GLY A 237 22.74 3.19 -13.83
C GLY A 237 22.32 1.77 -13.51
N GLU A 238 22.73 1.26 -12.35
CA GLU A 238 22.43 -0.09 -11.89
C GLU A 238 21.07 -0.12 -11.16
N LYS A 239 20.36 -1.25 -11.24
CA LYS A 239 18.97 -1.39 -10.76
C LYS A 239 18.79 -1.19 -9.23
N TYR A 240 19.85 -1.29 -8.43
CA TYR A 240 19.77 -1.05 -6.97
C TYR A 240 19.55 0.42 -6.60
N GLN A 241 19.70 1.36 -7.53
CA GLN A 241 19.43 2.77 -7.28
C GLN A 241 17.94 3.03 -6.99
N GLY A 242 17.04 2.26 -7.62
CA GLY A 242 15.59 2.39 -7.38
C GLY A 242 15.20 2.15 -5.92
N PRO A 243 15.53 0.98 -5.33
CA PRO A 243 15.29 0.72 -3.91
C PRO A 243 15.99 1.69 -2.95
N ALA A 244 17.17 2.21 -3.30
CA ALA A 244 17.86 3.20 -2.47
C ALA A 244 17.08 4.52 -2.39
N VAL A 245 16.51 4.98 -3.51
CA VAL A 245 15.65 6.18 -3.57
C VAL A 245 14.34 5.96 -2.81
N LEU A 246 13.72 4.78 -2.94
CA LEU A 246 12.56 4.41 -2.12
C LEU A 246 12.92 4.36 -0.63
N GLY A 247 14.13 3.91 -0.29
CA GLY A 247 14.65 3.88 1.08
C GLY A 247 14.78 5.25 1.72
N ILE A 248 15.21 6.26 0.96
CA ILE A 248 15.20 7.66 1.43
C ILE A 248 13.79 8.07 1.88
N ALA A 249 12.78 7.76 1.07
CA ALA A 249 11.40 8.05 1.43
C ALA A 249 10.95 7.26 2.66
N MET A 250 11.20 5.94 2.72
CA MET A 250 10.78 5.09 3.84
C MET A 250 11.35 5.53 5.19
N VAL A 251 12.61 5.97 5.24
CA VAL A 251 13.24 6.46 6.48
C VAL A 251 12.70 7.84 6.87
N ALA A 252 12.51 8.74 5.89
CA ALA A 252 12.11 10.12 6.11
C ALA A 252 10.60 10.31 6.39
N MET A 253 9.79 9.25 6.30
CA MET A 253 8.33 9.31 6.50
C MET A 253 7.90 9.67 7.93
N ALA A 254 8.75 9.52 8.94
CA ALA A 254 8.37 9.65 10.35
C ALA A 254 8.20 11.11 10.80
N GLU A 255 9.05 12.00 10.31
CA GLU A 255 9.13 13.38 10.77
C GLU A 255 8.71 14.36 9.69
N GLU A 256 7.97 15.42 10.07
CA GLU A 256 7.54 16.44 9.11
C GLU A 256 8.71 17.25 8.56
N LEU A 257 9.71 17.54 9.39
CA LEU A 257 10.95 18.22 8.99
C LEU A 257 11.76 17.34 8.04
N GLY A 258 11.93 16.06 8.37
CA GLY A 258 12.58 15.06 7.51
C GLY A 258 11.90 14.94 6.15
N LEU A 259 10.57 14.97 6.11
CA LEU A 259 9.79 14.93 4.87
C LEU A 259 10.09 16.15 3.97
N GLU A 260 10.15 17.37 4.51
CA GLU A 260 10.51 18.55 3.69
C GLU A 260 11.95 18.52 3.18
N MET A 261 12.89 18.04 4.00
CA MET A 261 14.28 17.86 3.59
C MET A 261 14.40 16.79 2.50
N ALA A 262 13.68 15.67 2.64
CA ALA A 262 13.66 14.58 1.69
C ALA A 262 13.09 15.02 0.34
N ILE A 263 11.99 15.79 0.31
CA ILE A 263 11.44 16.35 -0.94
C ILE A 263 12.49 17.17 -1.69
N ARG A 264 13.22 18.06 -1.01
CA ARG A 264 14.28 18.87 -1.65
C ARG A 264 15.41 17.99 -2.18
N SER A 265 15.82 16.97 -1.43
CA SER A 265 16.88 16.04 -1.86
C SER A 265 16.46 15.21 -3.08
N LEU A 266 15.19 14.78 -3.13
CA LEU A 266 14.61 14.05 -4.27
C LEU A 266 14.48 14.94 -5.51
N GLU A 267 14.14 16.23 -5.36
CA GLU A 267 14.14 17.20 -6.46
C GLU A 267 15.53 17.42 -7.05
N HIS A 268 16.58 17.43 -6.20
CA HIS A 268 17.97 17.48 -6.68
C HIS A 268 18.35 16.19 -7.43
N LEU A 269 18.00 15.01 -6.90
CA LEU A 269 18.21 13.73 -7.57
C LEU A 269 17.47 13.63 -8.91
N LEU A 270 16.33 14.30 -9.06
CA LEU A 270 15.58 14.35 -10.33
C LEU A 270 16.35 15.08 -11.44
N GLN A 271 17.13 16.11 -11.09
CA GLN A 271 17.89 16.92 -12.05
C GLN A 271 19.18 16.23 -12.50
N TYR A 272 19.87 15.55 -11.59
CA TYR A 272 21.20 14.97 -11.83
C TYR A 272 21.20 13.43 -11.94
N GLY A 273 20.05 12.79 -11.69
CA GLY A 273 19.94 11.33 -11.64
C GLY A 273 19.89 10.65 -13.00
N ASN A 274 20.41 9.42 -13.03
CA ASN A 274 20.25 8.50 -14.15
C ASN A 274 18.78 8.11 -14.37
N HIS A 275 18.48 7.46 -15.49
CA HIS A 275 17.12 7.03 -15.85
C HIS A 275 16.40 6.27 -14.71
N ASN A 276 17.06 5.29 -14.07
CA ASN A 276 16.48 4.51 -12.97
C ASN A 276 16.15 5.35 -11.72
N ILE A 277 16.91 6.42 -11.48
CA ILE A 277 16.63 7.36 -10.38
C ILE A 277 15.44 8.23 -10.78
N ARG A 278 15.39 8.72 -12.03
CA ARG A 278 14.28 9.53 -12.54
C ARG A 278 12.95 8.77 -12.53
N THR A 279 12.94 7.45 -12.71
CA THR A 279 11.72 6.62 -12.57
C THR A 279 11.35 6.36 -11.10
N ALA A 280 12.32 6.22 -10.20
CA ALA A 280 12.07 5.96 -8.78
C ALA A 280 11.66 7.20 -7.96
N VAL A 281 12.14 8.39 -8.32
CA VAL A 281 11.86 9.64 -7.58
C VAL A 281 10.37 9.97 -7.48
N PRO A 282 9.55 9.91 -8.55
CA PRO A 282 8.11 10.14 -8.45
C PRO A 282 7.43 9.21 -7.44
N LEU A 283 7.81 7.93 -7.43
CA LEU A 283 7.26 6.93 -6.50
C LEU A 283 7.65 7.25 -5.05
N ALA A 284 8.89 7.68 -4.82
CA ALA A 284 9.37 8.12 -3.51
C ALA A 284 8.62 9.37 -3.01
N LEU A 285 8.38 10.35 -3.89
CA LEU A 285 7.55 11.53 -3.57
C LEU A 285 6.10 11.14 -3.26
N GLY A 286 5.55 10.16 -3.99
CA GLY A 286 4.24 9.58 -3.73
C GLY A 286 4.14 8.96 -2.33
N LEU A 287 5.15 8.18 -1.93
CA LEU A 287 5.24 7.53 -0.63
C LEU A 287 5.32 8.54 0.54
N LEU A 288 6.09 9.62 0.38
CA LEU A 288 6.18 10.68 1.39
C LEU A 288 4.86 11.43 1.60
N CYS A 289 4.06 11.58 0.54
CA CYS A 289 2.84 12.40 0.54
C CYS A 289 1.55 11.61 0.37
N ILE A 290 1.48 10.35 0.81
CA ILE A 290 0.28 9.51 0.67
C ILE A 290 -0.93 10.15 1.36
N SER A 291 -2.02 10.30 0.61
CA SER A 291 -3.27 10.93 1.06
C SER A 291 -3.12 12.34 1.67
N ASN A 292 -1.95 12.99 1.50
CA ASN A 292 -1.66 14.35 1.92
C ASN A 292 -1.21 15.20 0.71
N PRO A 293 -2.16 15.86 0.02
CA PRO A 293 -1.88 16.59 -1.21
C PRO A 293 -1.16 17.92 -0.93
N LYS A 294 0.17 17.88 -0.86
CA LYS A 294 1.01 19.10 -0.85
C LYS A 294 1.11 19.69 -2.25
N VAL A 295 0.78 20.97 -2.39
CA VAL A 295 0.76 21.68 -3.70
C VAL A 295 2.11 21.62 -4.43
N LYS A 296 3.23 21.81 -3.70
CA LYS A 296 4.58 21.74 -4.28
C LYS A 296 4.86 20.42 -5.02
N VAL A 297 4.48 19.30 -4.41
CA VAL A 297 4.70 17.95 -4.96
C VAL A 297 3.75 17.66 -6.13
N ILE A 298 2.53 18.19 -6.08
CA ILE A 298 1.59 18.08 -7.21
C ILE A 298 2.15 18.80 -8.44
N ASP A 299 2.75 19.99 -8.27
CA ASP A 299 3.31 20.76 -9.39
C ASP A 299 4.59 20.13 -9.96
N THR A 300 5.41 19.45 -9.15
CA THR A 300 6.56 18.68 -9.66
C THR A 300 6.11 17.44 -10.42
N LEU A 301 5.20 16.65 -9.86
CA LEU A 301 4.70 15.44 -10.53
C LEU A 301 3.87 15.74 -11.77
N ARG A 302 3.11 16.84 -11.79
CA ARG A 302 2.38 17.27 -12.99
C ARG A 302 3.35 17.54 -14.15
N ARG A 303 4.49 18.20 -13.89
CA ARG A 303 5.52 18.42 -14.92
C ARG A 303 6.08 17.09 -15.43
N LEU A 304 6.40 16.17 -14.53
CA LEU A 304 6.93 14.84 -14.88
C LEU A 304 5.93 13.95 -15.62
N SER A 305 4.63 14.11 -15.36
CA SER A 305 3.59 13.34 -16.05
C SER A 305 3.47 13.64 -17.55
N GLN A 306 4.06 14.74 -18.02
CA GLN A 306 4.10 15.14 -19.43
C GLN A 306 5.49 14.96 -20.06
N ASP A 307 6.43 14.31 -19.37
CA ASP A 307 7.76 14.05 -19.89
C ASP A 307 7.72 13.13 -21.13
N ARG A 308 8.75 13.26 -21.97
CA ARG A 308 8.93 12.44 -23.18
C ARG A 308 9.21 10.96 -22.85
N ASP A 309 9.82 10.73 -21.70
CA ASP A 309 10.18 9.39 -21.20
C ASP A 309 8.93 8.71 -20.64
N ARG A 310 8.44 7.68 -21.33
CA ARG A 310 7.17 7.01 -20.99
C ARG A 310 7.17 6.39 -19.59
N GLU A 311 8.30 5.84 -19.15
CA GLU A 311 8.40 5.19 -17.83
C GLU A 311 8.35 6.20 -16.67
N VAL A 312 8.98 7.35 -16.84
CA VAL A 312 8.89 8.46 -15.88
C VAL A 312 7.46 9.03 -15.86
N ALA A 313 6.82 9.15 -17.01
CA ALA A 313 5.43 9.60 -17.08
C ALA A 313 4.47 8.62 -16.38
N MET A 314 4.62 7.31 -16.59
CA MET A 314 3.78 6.27 -15.94
C MET A 314 3.95 6.30 -14.41
N THR A 315 5.19 6.33 -13.92
CA THR A 315 5.49 6.41 -12.47
C THR A 315 4.94 7.70 -11.85
N ALA A 316 5.05 8.83 -12.55
CA ALA A 316 4.51 10.11 -12.09
C ALA A 316 2.97 10.11 -12.01
N ILE A 317 2.28 9.51 -12.99
CA ILE A 317 0.81 9.37 -12.98
C ILE A 317 0.34 8.53 -11.78
N ILE A 318 1.00 7.41 -11.50
CA ILE A 318 0.66 6.56 -10.35
C ILE A 318 0.94 7.29 -9.03
N ALA A 319 2.07 8.00 -8.93
CA ALA A 319 2.38 8.81 -7.77
C ALA A 319 1.34 9.93 -7.52
N LEU A 320 0.83 10.57 -8.58
CA LEU A 320 -0.28 11.53 -8.47
C LEU A 320 -1.55 10.87 -7.92
N GLY A 321 -1.84 9.65 -8.35
CA GLY A 321 -2.93 8.83 -7.81
C GLY A 321 -2.78 8.53 -6.32
N LEU A 322 -1.58 8.13 -5.88
CA LEU A 322 -1.28 7.81 -4.48
C LEU A 322 -1.38 9.04 -3.56
N ILE A 323 -0.92 10.22 -4.00
CA ILE A 323 -1.01 11.46 -3.23
C ILE A 323 -2.47 11.91 -3.09
N GLY A 324 -3.23 11.79 -4.17
CA GLY A 324 -4.65 12.15 -4.19
C GLY A 324 -5.56 11.10 -3.55
N ALA A 325 -5.03 9.94 -3.15
CA ALA A 325 -5.85 8.80 -2.77
C ALA A 325 -6.80 9.12 -1.62
N GLY A 326 -8.11 8.97 -1.87
CA GLY A 326 -9.14 9.20 -0.86
C GLY A 326 -9.43 10.65 -0.50
N THR A 327 -8.78 11.62 -1.15
CA THR A 327 -8.94 13.05 -0.82
C THR A 327 -9.90 13.79 -1.76
N ASN A 328 -10.27 13.18 -2.89
CA ASN A 328 -11.10 13.82 -3.94
C ASN A 328 -10.62 15.23 -4.32
N ASN A 329 -9.31 15.48 -4.34
CA ASN A 329 -8.79 16.81 -4.64
C ASN A 329 -9.09 17.20 -6.10
N ALA A 330 -9.87 18.27 -6.28
CA ALA A 330 -10.31 18.76 -7.59
C ALA A 330 -9.14 19.08 -8.54
N LYS A 331 -8.00 19.57 -8.01
CA LYS A 331 -6.82 19.88 -8.83
C LYS A 331 -6.20 18.63 -9.47
N ILE A 332 -6.06 17.56 -8.68
CA ILE A 332 -5.48 16.28 -9.16
C ILE A 332 -6.46 15.63 -10.13
N ALA A 333 -7.76 15.58 -9.77
CA ALA A 333 -8.79 15.03 -10.64
C ALA A 333 -8.88 15.74 -12.00
N GLY A 334 -8.83 17.08 -12.00
CA GLY A 334 -8.80 17.89 -13.23
C GLY A 334 -7.55 17.61 -14.06
N CYS A 335 -6.38 17.48 -13.43
CA CYS A 335 -5.13 17.14 -14.12
C CYS A 335 -5.20 15.75 -14.77
N LEU A 336 -5.67 14.73 -14.04
CA LEU A 336 -5.80 13.36 -14.56
C LEU A 336 -6.82 13.27 -15.69
N ARG A 337 -7.89 14.08 -15.67
CA ARG A 337 -8.84 14.14 -16.79
C ARG A 337 -8.21 14.70 -18.06
N ASN A 338 -7.40 15.76 -17.94
CA ASN A 338 -6.67 16.33 -19.06
C ASN A 338 -5.60 15.36 -19.60
N LEU A 339 -4.93 14.61 -18.71
CA LEU A 339 -3.96 13.58 -19.10
C LEU A 339 -4.65 12.40 -19.81
N SER A 340 -5.87 12.02 -19.40
CA SER A 340 -6.64 10.99 -20.10
C SER A 340 -6.87 11.39 -21.55
N THR A 341 -7.38 12.60 -21.81
CA THR A 341 -7.62 13.09 -23.18
C THR A 341 -6.34 13.22 -24.01
N PHE A 342 -5.20 13.47 -23.36
CA PHE A 342 -3.91 13.56 -24.04
C PHE A 342 -3.34 12.19 -24.43
N TYR A 343 -3.55 11.18 -23.57
CA TYR A 343 -2.99 9.83 -23.74
C TYR A 343 -3.98 8.81 -24.31
N ASP A 344 -5.12 9.23 -24.87
CA ASP A 344 -6.12 8.34 -25.48
C ASP A 344 -5.53 7.42 -26.57
N THR A 345 -4.43 7.84 -27.22
CA THR A 345 -3.74 7.06 -28.25
C THR A 345 -2.82 5.96 -27.71
N PHE A 346 -2.45 6.00 -26.42
CA PHE A 346 -1.51 5.06 -25.80
C PHE A 346 -2.18 4.23 -24.69
N PRO A 347 -2.54 2.96 -24.95
CA PRO A 347 -3.27 2.12 -24.00
C PRO A 347 -2.58 1.96 -22.64
N SER A 348 -1.24 1.86 -22.63
CA SER A 348 -0.42 1.67 -21.42
C SER A 348 -0.54 2.82 -20.42
N LEU A 349 -0.41 4.05 -20.93
CA LEU A 349 -0.47 5.26 -20.13
C LEU A 349 -1.92 5.55 -19.72
N LEU A 350 -2.87 5.30 -20.62
CA LEU A 350 -4.30 5.42 -20.32
C LEU A 350 -4.71 4.47 -19.17
N PHE A 351 -4.19 3.24 -19.15
CA PHE A 351 -4.42 2.31 -18.05
C PHE A 351 -3.90 2.85 -16.71
N CYS A 352 -2.67 3.40 -16.69
CA CYS A 352 -2.12 4.04 -15.49
C CYS A 352 -2.93 5.26 -15.04
N VAL A 353 -3.42 6.09 -15.97
CA VAL A 353 -4.28 7.24 -15.68
C VAL A 353 -5.60 6.80 -15.06
N ARG A 354 -6.21 5.73 -15.56
CA ARG A 354 -7.45 5.17 -15.00
C ARG A 354 -7.25 4.62 -13.59
N ILE A 355 -6.14 3.92 -13.34
CA ILE A 355 -5.77 3.49 -11.97
C ILE A 355 -5.66 4.72 -11.06
N ALA A 356 -4.92 5.74 -11.48
CA ALA A 356 -4.74 6.96 -10.69
C ALA A 356 -6.08 7.66 -10.40
N GLN A 357 -6.99 7.74 -11.38
CA GLN A 357 -8.33 8.29 -11.18
C GLN A 357 -9.15 7.46 -10.18
N GLY A 358 -9.07 6.13 -10.25
CA GLY A 358 -9.70 5.23 -9.29
C GLY A 358 -9.19 5.45 -7.87
N LEU A 359 -7.87 5.62 -7.70
CA LEU A 359 -7.27 5.90 -6.39
C LEU A 359 -7.73 7.25 -5.81
N VAL A 360 -7.80 8.32 -6.62
CA VAL A 360 -8.27 9.63 -6.15
C VAL A 360 -9.70 9.58 -5.60
N HIS A 361 -10.56 8.76 -6.23
CA HIS A 361 -11.96 8.58 -5.86
C HIS A 361 -12.23 7.36 -4.97
N LEU A 362 -11.20 6.80 -4.34
CA LEU A 362 -11.31 5.61 -3.48
C LEU A 362 -12.41 5.78 -2.43
N GLY A 363 -13.40 4.88 -2.42
CA GLY A 363 -14.55 4.93 -1.51
C GLY A 363 -15.34 6.26 -1.58
N LYS A 364 -15.33 6.95 -2.73
CA LYS A 364 -15.83 8.32 -2.90
C LYS A 364 -15.23 9.33 -1.90
N GLY A 365 -14.02 9.07 -1.40
CA GLY A 365 -13.32 9.91 -0.40
C GLY A 365 -13.49 9.45 1.04
N LEU A 366 -14.16 8.31 1.29
CA LEU A 366 -14.32 7.73 2.62
C LEU A 366 -13.14 6.88 3.06
N LEU A 367 -12.29 6.45 2.12
CA LEU A 367 -11.15 5.57 2.37
C LEU A 367 -9.83 6.33 2.21
N THR A 368 -8.80 5.93 2.96
CA THR A 368 -7.44 6.46 2.89
C THR A 368 -6.41 5.35 2.74
N LEU A 369 -5.23 5.71 2.24
CA LEU A 369 -4.07 4.82 2.11
C LEU A 369 -2.93 5.14 3.09
N SER A 370 -3.10 6.14 3.96
CA SER A 370 -2.04 6.57 4.87
C SER A 370 -1.68 5.42 5.85
N PRO A 371 -0.41 5.00 5.94
CA PRO A 371 0.01 3.95 6.86
C PRO A 371 0.07 4.41 8.32
N TYR A 372 0.01 5.72 8.54
CA TYR A 372 0.04 6.35 9.84
C TYR A 372 -1.35 6.52 10.45
N HIS A 373 -1.45 6.22 11.73
CA HIS A 373 -2.63 6.41 12.57
C HIS A 373 -2.33 7.43 13.66
N SER A 374 -3.38 8.05 14.19
CA SER A 374 -3.31 8.89 15.39
C SER A 374 -2.28 9.99 15.20
N GLU A 375 -2.57 10.94 14.31
CA GLU A 375 -1.72 12.12 14.09
C GLU A 375 -0.24 11.81 13.76
N ARG A 376 0.01 10.74 12.98
CA ARG A 376 1.37 10.28 12.60
C ARG A 376 2.19 9.65 13.72
N PHE A 377 1.62 9.37 14.88
CA PHE A 377 2.34 8.70 15.97
C PHE A 377 2.52 7.19 15.74
N LEU A 378 1.50 6.50 15.21
CA LEU A 378 1.52 5.05 15.05
C LEU A 378 1.68 4.66 13.59
N LEU A 379 2.80 4.01 13.27
CA LEU A 379 2.99 3.37 11.96
C LEU A 379 2.36 1.99 11.97
N SER A 380 1.36 1.76 11.10
CA SER A 380 0.86 0.41 10.87
C SER A 380 1.80 -0.32 9.89
N PRO A 381 2.43 -1.42 10.33
CA PRO A 381 3.47 -2.04 9.53
C PRO A 381 2.86 -2.79 8.33
N THR A 382 1.64 -3.34 8.46
CA THR A 382 0.92 -4.06 7.40
C THR A 382 0.51 -3.16 6.23
N ALA A 383 0.03 -1.94 6.51
CA ALA A 383 -0.30 -0.96 5.47
C ALA A 383 0.94 -0.51 4.72
N LEU A 384 2.05 -0.27 5.45
CA LEU A 384 3.32 0.09 4.83
C LEU A 384 3.84 -1.05 3.93
N ALA A 385 3.73 -2.31 4.37
CA ALA A 385 4.14 -3.47 3.58
C ALA A 385 3.43 -3.54 2.22
N GLY A 386 2.10 -3.39 2.20
CA GLY A 386 1.32 -3.38 0.95
C GLY A 386 1.72 -2.26 -0.01
N LEU A 387 1.98 -1.05 0.52
CA LEU A 387 2.47 0.08 -0.27
C LEU A 387 3.89 -0.16 -0.81
N VAL A 388 4.79 -0.71 -0.01
CA VAL A 388 6.17 -0.97 -0.42
C VAL A 388 6.24 -2.04 -1.51
N ILE A 389 5.40 -3.08 -1.43
CA ILE A 389 5.28 -4.10 -2.50
C ILE A 389 4.83 -3.46 -3.80
N LEU A 390 3.78 -2.62 -3.74
CA LEU A 390 3.31 -1.89 -4.91
C LEU A 390 4.40 -0.98 -5.52
N LEU A 391 5.14 -0.25 -4.68
CA LEU A 391 6.19 0.67 -5.15
C LEU A 391 7.37 -0.07 -5.79
N HIS A 392 7.78 -1.22 -5.24
CA HIS A 392 8.83 -2.03 -5.86
C HIS A 392 8.36 -2.67 -7.18
N ALA A 393 7.09 -3.08 -7.27
CA ALA A 393 6.50 -3.52 -8.55
C ALA A 393 6.45 -2.37 -9.56
N CYS A 394 6.18 -1.14 -9.12
CA CYS A 394 6.14 0.04 -9.96
C CYS A 394 7.51 0.49 -10.50
N LEU A 395 8.64 -0.03 -10.01
CA LEU A 395 9.96 0.28 -10.58
C LEU A 395 10.10 -0.24 -12.01
N ASP A 396 9.52 -1.40 -12.31
CA ASP A 396 9.47 -2.01 -13.65
C ASP A 396 8.01 -2.12 -14.13
N LEU A 397 7.32 -0.97 -14.25
CA LEU A 397 5.90 -0.86 -14.63
C LEU A 397 5.52 -1.53 -15.94
N ARG A 398 6.45 -1.51 -16.91
CA ARG A 398 6.20 -2.05 -18.24
C ARG A 398 5.95 -3.55 -18.14
N ASP A 399 6.82 -4.29 -17.47
CA ASP A 399 6.78 -5.75 -17.53
C ASP A 399 5.90 -6.37 -16.44
N THR A 400 5.68 -5.67 -15.31
CA THR A 400 4.85 -6.14 -14.19
C THR A 400 3.36 -5.86 -14.39
N ILE A 401 2.92 -4.64 -14.08
CA ILE A 401 1.51 -4.25 -13.92
C ILE A 401 0.80 -4.22 -15.28
N LEU A 402 1.52 -3.86 -16.35
CA LEU A 402 0.90 -3.63 -17.64
C LEU A 402 0.77 -4.88 -18.52
N TRP A 403 1.66 -5.87 -18.34
CA TRP A 403 1.71 -7.06 -19.19
C TRP A 403 1.35 -8.35 -18.44
N MET A 404 2.14 -8.78 -17.46
CA MET A 404 2.02 -10.15 -16.93
C MET A 404 1.25 -10.26 -15.60
N TYR A 405 1.35 -9.27 -14.71
CA TYR A 405 0.82 -9.39 -13.35
C TYR A 405 0.03 -8.16 -12.89
N PRO A 406 -1.14 -7.86 -13.50
CA PRO A 406 -2.00 -6.76 -13.05
C PRO A 406 -2.51 -6.95 -11.61
N TYR A 407 -2.58 -8.21 -11.15
CA TYR A 407 -3.09 -8.56 -9.83
C TYR A 407 -2.19 -8.14 -8.67
N VAL A 408 -0.92 -7.78 -8.91
CA VAL A 408 -0.02 -7.23 -7.89
C VAL A 408 -0.53 -5.89 -7.36
N LEU A 409 -1.36 -5.17 -8.12
CA LEU A 409 -2.02 -3.95 -7.67
C LEU A 409 -2.87 -4.17 -6.41
N TYR A 410 -3.42 -5.38 -6.21
CA TYR A 410 -4.32 -5.67 -5.10
C TYR A 410 -3.64 -5.71 -3.73
N PHE A 411 -2.29 -5.76 -3.66
CA PHE A 411 -1.59 -5.57 -2.38
C PHE A 411 -1.87 -4.20 -1.74
N ILE A 412 -2.36 -3.22 -2.50
CA ILE A 412 -2.81 -1.93 -1.98
C ILE A 412 -3.94 -2.05 -0.95
N VAL A 413 -4.73 -3.13 -1.01
CA VAL A 413 -5.86 -3.37 -0.10
C VAL A 413 -5.42 -3.39 1.36
N LEU A 414 -4.20 -3.88 1.66
CA LEU A 414 -3.65 -3.87 3.01
C LEU A 414 -3.54 -2.46 3.62
N ALA A 415 -3.39 -1.44 2.76
CA ALA A 415 -3.31 -0.04 3.14
C ALA A 415 -4.65 0.69 3.15
N ILE A 416 -5.72 0.11 2.59
CA ILE A 416 -7.05 0.74 2.54
C ILE A 416 -7.67 0.73 3.93
N GLN A 417 -8.05 1.92 4.40
CA GLN A 417 -8.65 2.12 5.71
C GLN A 417 -9.76 3.17 5.67
N PRO A 418 -10.79 3.08 6.53
CA PRO A 418 -11.85 4.07 6.59
C PRO A 418 -11.36 5.33 7.32
N ARG A 419 -11.66 6.48 6.73
CA ARG A 419 -11.24 7.81 7.20
C ARG A 419 -12.30 8.53 8.04
N MET A 420 -13.53 8.03 8.02
CA MET A 420 -14.67 8.66 8.67
C MET A 420 -14.54 8.62 10.19
N LEU A 421 -14.80 9.75 10.83
CA LEU A 421 -15.02 9.85 12.27
C LEU A 421 -16.45 9.39 12.57
N MET A 422 -16.59 8.24 13.20
CA MET A 422 -17.84 7.70 13.71
C MET A 422 -17.80 7.65 15.23
N THR A 423 -18.85 8.17 15.85
CA THR A 423 -19.05 8.10 17.29
C THR A 423 -20.03 6.98 17.63
N VAL A 424 -19.63 6.15 18.58
CA VAL A 424 -20.37 4.96 18.99
C VAL A 424 -20.55 5.01 20.51
N ASP A 425 -21.69 4.56 21.00
CA ASP A 425 -21.96 4.43 22.43
C ASP A 425 -21.27 3.18 23.03
N GLN A 426 -21.33 3.03 24.36
CA GLN A 426 -20.84 1.83 25.07
C GLN A 426 -21.52 0.53 24.59
N ASP A 427 -22.77 0.62 24.14
CA ASP A 427 -23.55 -0.49 23.57
C ASP A 427 -23.25 -0.75 22.08
N LEU A 428 -22.19 -0.16 21.53
CA LEU A 428 -21.80 -0.27 20.11
C LEU A 428 -22.85 0.27 19.11
N LYS A 429 -23.78 1.10 19.57
CA LYS A 429 -24.77 1.78 18.71
C LYS A 429 -24.23 3.11 18.19
N PRO A 430 -24.45 3.47 16.92
CA PRO A 430 -23.99 4.73 16.37
C PRO A 430 -24.77 5.91 16.98
N VAL A 431 -24.07 6.90 17.52
CA VAL A 431 -24.65 8.13 18.10
C VAL A 431 -24.15 9.32 17.31
N SER A 432 -25.05 10.21 16.89
CA SER A 432 -24.67 11.44 16.19
C SER A 432 -24.41 12.55 17.22
N VAL A 433 -23.16 13.00 17.31
CA VAL A 433 -22.72 14.07 18.21
C VAL A 433 -22.08 15.18 17.37
N PRO A 434 -22.35 16.47 17.65
CA PRO A 434 -21.71 17.57 16.93
C PRO A 434 -20.23 17.65 17.26
N VAL A 435 -19.40 17.66 16.22
CA VAL A 435 -17.94 17.78 16.28
C VAL A 435 -17.50 19.06 15.56
N ARG A 436 -16.54 19.78 16.14
CA ARG A 436 -15.85 20.91 15.53
C ARG A 436 -14.64 20.39 14.77
N VAL A 437 -14.54 20.71 13.48
CA VAL A 437 -13.39 20.34 12.65
C VAL A 437 -12.62 21.59 12.27
N GLY A 438 -11.29 21.52 12.37
CA GLY A 438 -10.39 22.61 12.03
C GLY A 438 -8.97 22.12 11.74
N GLN A 439 -8.09 23.00 11.25
CA GLN A 439 -6.68 22.64 11.06
C GLN A 439 -6.00 22.40 12.42
N ALA A 440 -5.14 21.39 12.46
CA ALA A 440 -4.37 21.03 13.63
C ALA A 440 -3.34 22.11 13.98
N VAL A 441 -3.40 22.64 15.21
CA VAL A 441 -2.40 23.57 15.76
C VAL A 441 -2.02 23.12 17.16
N GLY A 442 -0.76 23.38 17.56
CA GLY A 442 -0.22 22.94 18.85
C GLY A 442 -1.05 23.42 20.04
N VAL A 443 -1.12 24.74 20.27
CA VAL A 443 -1.97 25.33 21.31
C VAL A 443 -2.49 26.68 20.83
N VAL A 444 -3.81 26.83 20.78
CA VAL A 444 -4.49 28.10 20.51
C VAL A 444 -5.57 28.29 21.59
N GLY A 445 -5.71 29.48 22.16
CA GLY A 445 -6.78 29.75 23.14
C GLY A 445 -6.32 30.53 24.36
N ARG A 446 -7.21 30.65 25.35
CA ARG A 446 -6.93 31.30 26.63
C ARG A 446 -6.21 30.34 27.56
N ALA A 447 -5.32 30.87 28.42
CA ALA A 447 -4.72 30.08 29.49
C ALA A 447 -5.81 29.45 30.36
N GLY A 448 -5.80 28.12 30.49
CA GLY A 448 -6.83 27.33 31.20
C GLY A 448 -7.68 26.42 30.29
N CYS A 449 -7.91 26.80 29.03
CA CYS A 449 -8.59 25.96 28.03
C CYS A 449 -7.81 25.97 26.71
N PRO A 450 -6.71 25.21 26.60
CA PRO A 450 -5.97 25.08 25.35
C PRO A 450 -6.85 24.36 24.32
N LYS A 451 -7.00 24.95 23.13
CA LYS A 451 -7.61 24.30 21.96
C LYS A 451 -6.52 23.88 20.99
N THR A 452 -6.77 22.77 20.32
CA THR A 452 -5.85 22.14 19.38
C THR A 452 -6.26 22.32 17.93
N ILE A 453 -7.39 22.99 17.68
CA ILE A 453 -7.94 23.28 16.35
C ILE A 453 -8.03 24.77 16.04
N THR A 454 -7.84 25.11 14.77
CA THR A 454 -8.21 26.41 14.19
C THR A 454 -9.44 26.31 13.31
N GLY A 455 -10.41 27.19 13.53
CA GLY A 455 -11.68 27.24 12.77
C GLY A 455 -12.85 26.62 13.53
N PHE A 456 -14.04 27.21 13.38
CA PHE A 456 -15.27 26.78 14.06
C PHE A 456 -16.32 26.36 13.04
N ARG A 457 -16.15 25.17 12.44
CA ARG A 457 -17.23 24.52 11.70
C ARG A 457 -17.72 23.31 12.49
N THR A 458 -18.93 23.40 13.00
CA THR A 458 -19.61 22.28 13.68
C THR A 458 -20.33 21.42 12.66
N LEU A 459 -20.02 20.13 12.64
CA LEU A 459 -20.64 19.12 11.79
C LEU A 459 -21.11 17.95 12.67
N PRO A 460 -22.31 17.39 12.44
CA PRO A 460 -22.74 16.18 13.13
C PRO A 460 -21.95 14.97 12.60
N THR A 461 -21.59 14.02 13.48
CA THR A 461 -21.01 12.74 13.06
C THR A 461 -22.04 11.88 12.31
N PRO A 462 -21.62 11.14 11.26
CA PRO A 462 -20.25 10.90 10.80
C PRO A 462 -19.63 12.02 9.95
N VAL A 463 -18.36 12.35 10.18
CA VAL A 463 -17.62 13.41 9.45
C VAL A 463 -16.35 12.86 8.82
N ILE A 464 -15.99 13.34 7.63
CA ILE A 464 -14.71 13.04 6.98
C ILE A 464 -13.71 14.13 7.38
N LEU A 465 -12.59 13.73 7.98
CA LEU A 465 -11.52 14.65 8.38
C LEU A 465 -10.49 14.80 7.27
N SER A 466 -10.22 16.00 6.76
CA SER A 466 -9.16 16.20 5.75
C SER A 466 -7.75 16.04 6.35
N ALA A 467 -6.72 15.98 5.51
CA ALA A 467 -5.37 15.67 5.98
C ALA A 467 -4.82 16.89 6.74
N GLY A 468 -4.43 16.70 8.01
CA GLY A 468 -4.04 17.79 8.90
C GLY A 468 -5.21 18.54 9.55
N GLU A 469 -6.45 18.06 9.39
CA GLU A 469 -7.59 18.50 10.19
C GLU A 469 -7.71 17.66 11.46
N ARG A 470 -8.09 18.31 12.55
CA ARG A 470 -8.39 17.72 13.85
C ARG A 470 -9.86 17.95 14.19
N ALA A 471 -10.43 17.02 14.93
CA ALA A 471 -11.77 17.09 15.47
C ALA A 471 -11.74 17.34 16.98
N GLU A 472 -12.66 18.15 17.48
CA GLU A 472 -12.97 18.31 18.91
C GLU A 472 -14.49 18.21 19.12
N LEU A 473 -14.95 17.59 20.20
CA LEU A 473 -16.39 17.53 20.50
C LEU A 473 -16.93 18.94 20.78
N ALA A 474 -18.13 19.24 20.26
CA ALA A 474 -18.76 20.54 20.49
C ALA A 474 -19.53 20.60 21.82
N THR A 475 -19.90 19.44 22.38
CA THR A 475 -20.76 19.28 23.57
C THR A 475 -20.06 18.49 24.65
N GLU A 476 -20.21 18.90 25.92
CA GLU A 476 -19.65 18.22 27.10
C GLU A 476 -20.52 17.04 27.63
N ARG A 477 -21.65 16.77 26.94
CA ARG A 477 -22.56 15.64 27.23
C ARG A 477 -21.87 14.28 27.20
N TYR A 478 -20.88 14.15 26.32
CA TYR A 478 -20.15 12.92 26.08
C TYR A 478 -18.66 13.17 26.27
N VAL A 479 -18.00 12.26 26.99
CA VAL A 479 -16.56 12.21 27.12
C VAL A 479 -16.03 11.09 26.23
N PRO A 480 -15.05 11.36 25.35
CA PRO A 480 -14.44 10.33 24.53
C PRO A 480 -13.46 9.50 25.37
N LEU A 481 -13.43 8.19 25.15
CA LEU A 481 -12.48 7.30 25.82
C LEU A 481 -11.04 7.52 25.32
N SER A 482 -10.87 7.92 24.05
CA SER A 482 -9.58 8.27 23.47
C SER A 482 -9.39 9.80 23.42
N PRO A 483 -8.20 10.31 23.74
CA PRO A 483 -7.90 11.74 23.60
C PRO A 483 -7.84 12.19 22.13
N ILE A 484 -7.67 11.26 21.20
CA ILE A 484 -7.60 11.51 19.76
C ILE A 484 -8.93 11.08 19.14
N LEU A 485 -9.58 12.00 18.42
CA LEU A 485 -10.84 11.78 17.72
C LEU A 485 -10.58 11.43 16.25
N GLU A 486 -10.18 10.18 15.99
CA GLU A 486 -9.99 9.62 14.65
C GLU A 486 -10.68 8.26 14.53
N GLY A 487 -11.31 7.99 13.39
CA GLY A 487 -11.94 6.69 13.12
C GLY A 487 -13.17 6.41 14.01
N PHE A 488 -13.17 5.26 14.69
CA PHE A 488 -14.25 4.89 15.61
C PHE A 488 -13.92 5.36 17.03
N VAL A 489 -14.71 6.31 17.53
CA VAL A 489 -14.58 6.84 18.89
C VAL A 489 -15.74 6.34 19.73
N ILE A 490 -15.43 5.67 20.84
CA ILE A 490 -16.42 5.29 21.83
C ILE A 490 -16.61 6.47 22.79
N LEU A 491 -17.86 6.93 22.87
CA LEU A 491 -18.30 7.98 23.76
C LEU A 491 -18.90 7.39 25.01
N LYS A 492 -18.64 8.02 26.15
CA LYS A 492 -19.28 7.75 27.43
C LYS A 492 -20.12 8.95 27.83
N GLU A 493 -21.35 8.71 28.27
CA GLU A 493 -22.16 9.76 28.90
C GLU A 493 -21.44 10.32 30.13
N ASN A 494 -21.36 11.64 30.19
CA ASN A 494 -20.67 12.33 31.26
C ASN A 494 -21.56 12.36 32.52
N PRO A 495 -21.15 11.73 33.65
CA PRO A 495 -21.95 11.69 34.87
C PRO A 495 -22.06 13.05 35.57
N ASP A 496 -21.14 13.98 35.29
CA ASP A 496 -21.12 15.32 35.89
C ASP A 496 -21.89 16.37 35.05
N TYR A 497 -22.46 15.95 33.91
CA TYR A 497 -23.18 16.85 33.03
C TYR A 497 -24.52 17.24 33.65
N ARG A 498 -24.63 18.50 34.07
CA ARG A 498 -25.92 19.14 34.35
C ARG A 498 -26.35 19.85 33.06
N ASP A 499 -27.57 19.57 32.61
CA ASP A 499 -28.23 20.40 31.59
C ASP A 499 -28.40 21.80 32.21
N ASP A 500 -27.40 22.66 32.06
CA ASP A 500 -27.55 24.08 32.34
C ASP A 500 -28.55 24.63 31.32
N GLN A 501 -29.75 24.97 31.82
CA GLN A 501 -30.81 25.67 31.08
C GLN A 501 -30.36 27.04 30.57
#